data_AF-A0A957WSZ5-F1
#
_entry.id   AF-A0A957WSZ5-F1
#
_cell.length_a   1.000
_cell.length_b   1.000
_cell.length_c   1.000
_cell.angle_alpha   90.00
_cell.angle_beta   90.00
_cell.angle_gamma   90.00
#
_symmetry.space_group_name_H-M   'P 1'
#
loop_
_entity.id
_entity.type
_entity.pdbx_description
1 polymer ?
#
loop_
_entity_poly.entity_id
_entity_poly.type
_entity_poly.pdbx_seq_one_letter_code
_entity_poly.pdbx_strand_id
1 'polypeptide(L)'
;AELADLDDIRRKQALMRQEFGRTGGIIFNWNEAEETLMEAFLSRGDRRLGPVIQSAWEKGAKFDAWKEWHRPTAWLEAFAEHGLDPTWYAHRPRPADEIFPWDHINAGVEKRWLLLDWYAAEKGETKVDCREHCYHCGILTAFKGLRANTPPAAWECPPIRNPRWQKLAEEGQVIGLTEVVKENMLKSSVPDK
;
A
#
# COMPACT_ATOMS: atom_id res chain seq x y z
N ALA A 1 0.93 16.60 -3.92
CA ALA A 1 2.29 17.07 -3.54
C ALA A 1 3.28 16.29 -4.39
N GLU A 2 4.33 16.95 -4.89
CA GLU A 2 5.42 16.26 -5.58
C GLU A 2 6.18 15.39 -4.58
N LEU A 3 6.48 14.14 -4.95
CA LEU A 3 7.22 13.22 -4.09
C LEU A 3 8.69 13.67 -4.02
N ALA A 4 9.27 13.58 -2.82
CA ALA A 4 10.66 13.96 -2.60
C ALA A 4 11.62 13.08 -3.41
N ASP A 5 12.64 13.68 -4.02
CA ASP A 5 13.72 12.93 -4.65
C ASP A 5 14.65 12.29 -3.60
N LEU A 6 15.59 11.45 -4.07
CA LEU A 6 16.50 10.73 -3.19
C LEU A 6 17.38 11.68 -2.35
N ASP A 7 17.79 12.82 -2.91
CA ASP A 7 18.67 13.76 -2.20
C ASP A 7 17.91 14.51 -1.10
N ASP A 8 16.66 14.88 -1.34
CA ASP A 8 15.78 15.45 -0.32
C ASP A 8 15.45 14.44 0.79
N ILE A 9 15.22 13.17 0.44
CA ILE A 9 15.02 12.08 1.42
C ILE A 9 16.28 11.92 2.28
N ARG A 10 17.47 11.80 1.67
CA ARG A 10 18.75 11.67 2.40
C ARG A 10 18.99 12.87 3.31
N ARG A 11 18.72 14.09 2.84
CA ARG A 11 18.85 15.32 3.63
C ARG A 11 17.92 15.32 4.84
N LYS A 12 16.66 14.91 4.66
CA LYS A 12 15.68 14.79 5.75
C LYS A 12 16.07 13.71 6.76
N GLN A 13 16.53 12.56 6.31
CA GLN A 13 17.04 11.49 7.17
C GLN A 13 18.27 11.96 7.96
N ALA A 14 19.21 12.66 7.33
CA ALA A 14 20.38 13.22 8.00
C ALA A 14 20.00 14.22 9.10
N LEU A 15 19.02 15.09 8.83
CA LEU A 15 18.48 16.00 9.83
C LEU A 15 17.86 15.24 11.02
N MET A 16 16.99 14.25 10.76
CA MET A 16 16.40 13.45 11.83
C MET A 16 17.45 12.72 12.67
N ARG A 17 18.50 12.18 12.04
CA ARG A 17 19.62 11.54 12.74
C ARG A 17 20.37 12.53 13.63
N GLN A 18 20.57 13.76 13.16
CA GLN A 18 21.24 14.81 13.92
C GLN A 18 20.43 15.20 15.17
N GLU A 19 19.13 15.41 15.02
CA GLU A 19 18.26 15.88 16.10
C GLU A 19 17.94 14.76 17.11
N PHE A 20 17.53 13.59 16.62
CA PHE A 20 17.11 12.48 17.48
C PHE A 20 18.27 11.64 18.00
N GLY A 21 19.39 11.55 17.26
CA GLY A 21 20.56 10.77 17.68
C GLY A 21 21.24 11.29 18.95
N ARG A 22 20.93 12.52 19.36
CA ARG A 22 21.43 13.15 20.60
C ARG A 22 20.38 13.25 21.69
N THR A 23 19.13 12.89 21.40
CA THR A 23 18.02 13.02 22.33
C THR A 23 17.85 11.72 23.12
N GLY A 24 18.10 11.78 24.43
CA GLY A 24 17.94 10.63 25.31
C GLY A 24 16.50 10.10 25.32
N GLY A 25 16.33 8.78 25.29
CA GLY A 25 15.04 8.11 25.33
C GLY A 25 14.35 7.91 23.97
N ILE A 26 14.99 8.30 22.86
CA ILE A 26 14.47 8.08 21.51
C ILE A 26 15.35 7.07 20.77
N ILE A 27 14.75 5.98 20.28
CA ILE A 27 15.39 5.04 19.36
C ILE A 27 14.87 5.37 17.95
N PHE A 28 15.75 5.87 17.09
CA PHE A 28 15.42 6.22 15.72
C PHE A 28 15.89 5.13 14.76
N ASN A 29 14.94 4.46 14.11
CA ASN A 29 15.17 3.44 13.07
C ASN A 29 14.67 3.97 11.73
N TRP A 30 15.42 3.75 10.65
CA TRP A 30 15.06 4.15 9.29
C TRP A 30 15.66 3.18 8.28
N ASN A 31 15.06 3.11 7.08
CA ASN A 31 15.62 2.40 5.94
C ASN A 31 16.44 3.36 5.08
N GLU A 32 17.48 2.86 4.40
CA GLU A 32 18.21 3.69 3.44
C GLU A 32 17.31 4.07 2.26
N ALA A 33 17.56 5.24 1.65
CA ALA A 33 16.69 5.76 0.60
C ALA A 33 16.69 4.87 -0.65
N GLU A 34 17.83 4.28 -0.97
CA GLU A 34 18.06 3.37 -2.09
C GLU A 34 17.33 2.05 -1.91
N GLU A 35 17.33 1.51 -0.68
CA GLU A 35 16.57 0.30 -0.32
C GLU A 35 15.08 0.55 -0.49
N THR A 36 14.60 1.70 -0.01
CA THR A 36 13.18 2.11 -0.15
C THR A 36 12.79 2.28 -1.63
N LEU A 37 13.67 2.86 -2.45
CA LEU A 37 13.44 2.97 -3.90
C LEU A 37 13.36 1.59 -4.55
N MET A 38 14.23 0.66 -4.14
CA MET A 38 14.20 -0.73 -4.61
C MET A 38 12.89 -1.43 -4.27
N GLU A 39 12.45 -1.36 -3.01
CA GLU A 39 11.14 -1.87 -2.60
C GLU A 39 10.01 -1.25 -3.40
N ALA A 40 10.06 0.06 -3.65
CA ALA A 40 9.06 0.77 -4.42
C ALA A 40 8.99 0.28 -5.87
N PHE A 41 10.10 0.17 -6.60
CA PHE A 41 10.04 -0.29 -7.98
C PHE A 41 9.72 -1.78 -8.07
N LEU A 42 10.19 -2.63 -7.15
CA LEU A 42 9.89 -4.08 -7.17
C LEU A 42 8.41 -4.35 -6.87
N SER A 43 7.84 -3.65 -5.89
CA SER A 43 6.43 -3.83 -5.52
C SER A 43 5.47 -3.21 -6.55
N ARG A 44 5.88 -2.12 -7.21
CA ARG A 44 5.05 -1.37 -8.16
C ARG A 44 5.33 -1.71 -9.63
N GLY A 45 6.33 -2.55 -9.87
CA GLY A 45 6.81 -2.94 -11.18
C GLY A 45 5.81 -3.73 -12.00
N ASP A 46 5.97 -3.66 -13.32
CA ASP A 46 5.23 -4.48 -14.27
C ASP A 46 6.17 -5.47 -14.97
N ARG A 47 5.68 -6.18 -15.99
CA ARG A 47 6.44 -7.20 -16.72
C ARG A 47 7.77 -6.69 -17.30
N ARG A 48 7.92 -5.38 -17.51
CA ARG A 48 9.17 -4.77 -17.97
C ARG A 48 10.32 -4.91 -16.96
N LEU A 49 10.02 -5.14 -15.68
CA LEU A 49 11.06 -5.41 -14.68
C LEU A 49 11.66 -6.82 -14.77
N GLY A 50 11.03 -7.78 -15.47
CA GLY A 50 11.57 -9.13 -15.61
C GLY A 50 13.02 -9.14 -16.13
N PRO A 51 13.28 -8.54 -17.31
CA PRO A 51 14.63 -8.39 -17.84
C PRO A 51 15.58 -7.59 -16.93
N VAL A 52 15.08 -6.54 -16.26
CA VAL A 52 15.89 -5.75 -15.31
C VAL A 52 16.37 -6.59 -14.13
N ILE A 53 15.48 -7.38 -13.54
CA ILE A 53 15.80 -8.27 -12.41
C ILE A 53 16.84 -9.30 -12.85
N GLN A 54 16.69 -9.87 -14.04
CA GLN A 54 17.68 -10.80 -14.60
C GLN A 54 19.04 -10.12 -14.78
N SER A 55 19.10 -8.97 -15.45
CA SER A 55 20.36 -8.24 -15.68
C SER A 55 21.02 -7.80 -14.36
N ALA A 56 20.24 -7.37 -13.36
CA ALA A 56 20.78 -7.02 -12.05
C ALA A 56 21.43 -8.25 -11.38
N TRP A 57 20.78 -9.41 -11.44
CA TRP A 57 21.33 -10.67 -10.92
C TRP A 57 22.62 -11.09 -11.65
N GLU A 58 22.66 -10.98 -12.98
CA GLU A 58 23.85 -11.26 -13.80
C GLU A 58 25.02 -10.33 -13.43
N LYS A 59 24.73 -9.07 -13.08
CA LYS A 59 25.70 -8.09 -12.56
C LYS A 59 26.04 -8.30 -11.07
N GLY A 60 25.47 -9.32 -10.45
CA GLY A 60 25.83 -9.77 -9.11
C GLY A 60 24.98 -9.22 -7.97
N ALA A 61 23.81 -8.65 -8.25
CA ALA A 61 22.78 -8.34 -7.25
C ALA A 61 22.27 -9.66 -6.64
N LYS A 62 22.54 -9.88 -5.35
CA LYS A 62 22.19 -11.11 -4.60
C LYS A 62 22.05 -10.75 -3.13
N PHE A 63 21.04 -11.30 -2.46
CA PHE A 63 20.79 -11.02 -1.05
C PHE A 63 20.62 -9.52 -0.74
N ASP A 64 20.00 -8.75 -1.65
CA ASP A 64 19.85 -7.30 -1.52
C ASP A 64 18.96 -6.84 -0.34
N ALA A 65 18.29 -7.78 0.35
CA ALA A 65 17.58 -7.53 1.60
C ALA A 65 18.51 -7.38 2.82
N TRP A 66 19.80 -7.74 2.68
CA TRP A 66 20.81 -7.57 3.72
C TRP A 66 21.78 -6.47 3.31
N LYS A 67 21.93 -5.48 4.18
CA LYS A 67 22.68 -4.24 3.89
C LYS A 67 24.12 -4.50 3.41
N GLU A 68 24.77 -5.53 3.94
CA GLU A 68 26.15 -5.90 3.60
C GLU A 68 26.29 -6.43 2.16
N TRP A 69 25.18 -6.89 1.58
CA TRP A 69 25.13 -7.49 0.24
C TRP A 69 24.38 -6.64 -0.78
N HIS A 70 23.74 -5.55 -0.33
CA HIS A 70 22.99 -4.65 -1.20
C HIS A 70 23.90 -4.02 -2.26
N ARG A 71 23.54 -4.19 -3.53
CA ARG A 71 24.28 -3.63 -4.69
C ARG A 71 23.43 -2.68 -5.53
N PRO A 72 23.23 -1.43 -5.08
CA PRO A 72 22.45 -0.45 -5.82
C PRO A 72 22.94 -0.22 -7.26
N THR A 73 24.26 -0.26 -7.48
CA THR A 73 24.87 -0.02 -8.79
C THR A 73 24.46 -1.06 -9.82
N ALA A 74 24.37 -2.35 -9.44
CA ALA A 74 23.93 -3.42 -10.33
C ALA A 74 22.49 -3.20 -10.82
N TRP A 75 21.61 -2.70 -9.94
CA TRP A 75 20.24 -2.33 -10.30
C TRP A 75 20.22 -1.12 -11.23
N LEU A 76 20.93 -0.04 -10.91
CA LEU A 76 20.96 1.17 -11.75
C LEU A 76 21.49 0.88 -13.16
N GLU A 77 22.54 0.07 -13.27
CA GLU A 77 23.08 -0.37 -14.57
C GLU A 77 22.07 -1.21 -15.35
N ALA A 78 21.36 -2.14 -14.68
CA ALA A 78 20.31 -2.93 -15.32
C ALA A 78 19.15 -2.06 -15.81
N PHE A 79 18.69 -1.09 -15.02
CA PHE A 79 17.67 -0.13 -15.45
C PHE A 79 18.12 0.66 -16.69
N ALA A 80 19.36 1.17 -16.69
CA ALA A 80 19.93 1.90 -17.82
C ALA A 80 20.03 1.03 -19.09
N GLU A 81 20.43 -0.23 -18.96
CA GLU A 81 20.53 -1.18 -20.08
C GLU A 81 19.18 -1.44 -20.76
N HIS A 82 18.09 -1.45 -19.99
CA HIS A 82 16.73 -1.66 -20.50
C HIS A 82 15.99 -0.35 -20.83
N GLY A 83 16.65 0.81 -20.72
CA GLY A 83 16.06 2.12 -21.00
C GLY A 83 14.90 2.47 -20.06
N LEU A 84 14.95 2.00 -18.81
CA LEU A 84 13.92 2.22 -17.79
C LEU A 84 14.47 3.11 -16.68
N ASP A 85 13.57 3.84 -16.02
CA ASP A 85 13.90 4.70 -14.89
C ASP A 85 13.27 4.11 -13.60
N PRO A 86 14.07 3.79 -12.57
CA PRO A 86 13.53 3.27 -11.32
C PRO A 86 12.61 4.29 -10.61
N THR A 87 12.89 5.59 -10.72
CA THR A 87 12.09 6.64 -10.07
C THR A 87 10.71 6.80 -10.71
N TRP A 88 10.56 6.50 -11.99
CA TRP A 88 9.26 6.47 -12.68
C TRP A 88 8.28 5.50 -12.00
N TYR A 89 8.75 4.33 -11.56
CA TYR A 89 7.91 3.34 -10.87
C TYR A 89 7.48 3.79 -9.47
N ALA A 90 8.33 4.57 -8.80
CA ALA A 90 8.09 5.07 -7.45
C ALA A 90 7.19 6.32 -7.44
N HIS A 91 7.41 7.27 -8.36
CA HIS A 91 6.84 8.61 -8.26
C HIS A 91 5.62 8.87 -9.12
N ARG A 92 5.36 8.05 -10.15
CA ARG A 92 4.25 8.35 -11.05
C ARG A 92 2.90 8.25 -10.32
N PRO A 93 1.96 9.18 -10.59
CA PRO A 93 0.58 9.01 -10.17
C PRO A 93 -0.03 7.78 -10.85
N ARG A 94 -0.91 7.11 -10.13
CA ARG A 94 -1.65 5.93 -10.61
C ARG A 94 -3.13 6.24 -10.57
N PRO A 95 -3.82 6.30 -11.71
CA PRO A 95 -5.25 6.53 -11.71
C PRO A 95 -5.99 5.26 -11.24
N ALA A 96 -7.19 5.44 -10.71
CA ALA A 96 -7.94 4.36 -10.08
C ALA A 96 -8.40 3.26 -11.06
N ASP A 97 -8.52 3.61 -12.33
CA ASP A 97 -8.89 2.73 -13.45
C ASP A 97 -7.69 2.02 -14.09
N GLU A 98 -6.45 2.28 -13.63
CA GLU A 98 -5.27 1.57 -14.11
C GLU A 98 -5.37 0.08 -13.79
N ILE A 99 -5.04 -0.78 -14.75
CA ILE A 99 -4.85 -2.21 -14.52
C ILE A 99 -3.48 -2.42 -13.89
N PHE A 100 -3.45 -2.81 -12.61
CA PHE A 100 -2.20 -3.02 -11.90
C PHE A 100 -1.59 -4.39 -12.22
N PRO A 101 -0.25 -4.50 -12.26
CA PRO A 101 0.43 -5.77 -12.49
C PRO A 101 0.02 -6.88 -11.52
N TRP A 102 -0.31 -6.53 -10.28
CA TRP A 102 -0.78 -7.44 -9.22
C TRP A 102 -2.31 -7.61 -9.18
N ASP A 103 -3.08 -7.02 -10.11
CA ASP A 103 -4.54 -7.17 -10.11
C ASP A 103 -5.00 -8.63 -10.29
N HIS A 104 -4.17 -9.51 -10.84
CA HIS A 104 -4.51 -10.93 -10.96
C HIS A 104 -4.41 -11.69 -9.63
N ILE A 105 -3.84 -11.08 -8.58
CA ILE A 105 -3.74 -11.66 -7.24
C ILE A 105 -5.04 -11.38 -6.48
N ASN A 106 -5.72 -12.42 -6.03
CA ASN A 106 -6.93 -12.31 -5.23
C ASN A 106 -6.66 -12.70 -3.78
N ALA A 107 -6.59 -11.71 -2.90
CA ALA A 107 -6.48 -11.89 -1.45
C ALA A 107 -7.84 -11.94 -0.72
N GLY A 108 -8.95 -11.96 -1.47
CA GLY A 108 -10.32 -11.84 -0.97
C GLY A 108 -10.77 -10.41 -0.66
N VAL A 109 -9.85 -9.45 -0.63
CA VAL A 109 -10.14 -8.01 -0.55
C VAL A 109 -10.32 -7.44 -1.95
N GLU A 110 -11.41 -6.70 -2.18
CA GLU A 110 -11.72 -6.12 -3.47
C GLU A 110 -10.98 -4.80 -3.70
N LYS A 111 -10.57 -4.57 -4.95
CA LYS A 111 -9.90 -3.33 -5.37
C LYS A 111 -10.71 -2.07 -5.06
N ARG A 112 -12.05 -2.15 -5.22
CA ARG A 112 -12.95 -1.03 -4.88
C ARG A 112 -12.78 -0.57 -3.44
N TRP A 113 -12.62 -1.51 -2.50
CA TRP A 113 -12.45 -1.18 -1.10
C TRP A 113 -11.10 -0.51 -0.83
N LEU A 114 -10.02 -1.04 -1.41
CA LEU A 114 -8.68 -0.46 -1.27
C LEU A 114 -8.62 0.97 -1.80
N LEU A 115 -9.31 1.26 -2.91
CA LEU A 115 -9.42 2.61 -3.46
C LEU A 115 -10.17 3.56 -2.52
N LEU A 116 -11.29 3.11 -1.94
CA LEU A 116 -12.06 3.91 -0.98
C LEU A 116 -11.28 4.17 0.31
N ASP A 117 -10.52 3.19 0.78
CA ASP A 117 -9.63 3.35 1.92
C ASP A 117 -8.50 4.35 1.65
N TRP A 118 -7.91 4.28 0.46
CA TRP A 118 -6.93 5.25 0.03
C TRP A 118 -7.50 6.67 -0.05
N TYR A 119 -8.69 6.88 -0.65
CA TYR A 119 -9.32 8.20 -0.70
C TYR A 119 -9.68 8.77 0.67
N ALA A 120 -10.12 7.92 1.60
CA ALA A 120 -10.36 8.32 2.99
C ALA A 120 -9.04 8.76 3.66
N ALA A 121 -7.97 7.98 3.48
CA ALA A 121 -6.66 8.29 4.01
C ALA A 121 -6.09 9.62 3.47
N GLU A 122 -6.28 9.92 2.17
CA GLU A 122 -5.88 11.21 1.58
C GLU A 122 -6.58 12.42 2.23
N LYS A 123 -7.77 12.21 2.81
CA LYS A 123 -8.53 13.23 3.54
C LYS A 123 -8.27 13.23 5.04
N GLY A 124 -7.39 12.34 5.54
CA GLY A 124 -7.16 12.16 6.96
C GLY A 124 -8.35 11.55 7.70
N GLU A 125 -9.27 10.89 6.99
CA GLU A 125 -10.42 10.22 7.58
C GLU A 125 -9.98 8.91 8.22
N THR A 126 -10.19 8.76 9.53
CA THR A 126 -9.91 7.53 10.25
C THR A 126 -11.12 6.61 10.26
N LYS A 127 -10.88 5.31 10.14
CA LYS A 127 -11.92 4.28 10.24
C LYS A 127 -11.86 3.58 11.59
N VAL A 128 -13.01 3.19 12.09
CA VAL A 128 -13.10 2.33 13.27
C VAL A 128 -12.71 0.89 12.89
N ASP A 129 -12.46 0.08 13.90
CA ASP A 129 -12.18 -1.34 13.74
C ASP A 129 -13.27 -2.05 12.91
N CYS A 130 -12.86 -2.75 11.85
CA CYS A 130 -13.76 -3.47 10.96
C CYS A 130 -14.43 -4.69 11.62
N ARG A 131 -13.95 -5.13 12.80
CA ARG A 131 -14.60 -6.15 13.64
C ARG A 131 -15.90 -5.65 14.26
N GLU A 132 -16.01 -4.33 14.41
CA GLU A 132 -17.23 -3.69 14.88
C GLU A 132 -18.19 -3.43 13.70
N HIS A 133 -17.66 -2.97 12.55
CA HIS A 133 -18.45 -2.60 11.37
C HIS A 133 -17.94 -3.21 10.06
N CYS A 134 -18.84 -3.83 9.29
CA CYS A 134 -18.50 -4.37 7.98
C CYS A 134 -18.48 -3.28 6.90
N TYR A 135 -17.30 -2.96 6.39
CA TYR A 135 -17.12 -2.01 5.29
C TYR A 135 -17.22 -2.60 3.88
N HIS A 136 -17.70 -3.84 3.76
CA HIS A 136 -17.81 -4.52 2.46
C HIS A 136 -16.48 -4.64 1.70
N CYS A 137 -15.40 -4.99 2.42
CA CYS A 137 -14.08 -5.13 1.81
C CYS A 137 -13.93 -6.32 0.85
N GLY A 138 -14.93 -7.20 0.73
CA GLY A 138 -14.91 -8.40 -0.11
C GLY A 138 -14.74 -9.73 0.64
N ILE A 139 -14.14 -9.72 1.84
CA ILE A 139 -13.78 -10.94 2.60
C ILE A 139 -14.99 -11.85 2.86
N LEU A 140 -16.13 -11.28 3.25
CA LEU A 140 -17.35 -12.06 3.53
C LEU A 140 -17.91 -12.76 2.29
N THR A 141 -17.64 -12.23 1.10
CA THR A 141 -18.04 -12.80 -0.19
C THR A 141 -17.02 -13.84 -0.65
N ALA A 142 -15.74 -13.47 -0.69
CA ALA A 142 -14.65 -14.32 -1.16
C ALA A 142 -14.55 -15.63 -0.38
N PHE A 143 -14.79 -15.58 0.93
CA PHE A 143 -14.69 -16.72 1.83
C PHE A 143 -16.04 -17.22 2.35
N LYS A 144 -17.14 -17.01 1.60
CA LYS A 144 -18.50 -17.41 1.99
C LYS A 144 -18.60 -18.86 2.46
N GLY A 145 -17.95 -19.79 1.76
CA GLY A 145 -17.94 -21.21 2.12
C GLY A 145 -17.22 -21.50 3.44
N LEU A 146 -16.03 -20.91 3.63
CA LEU A 146 -15.28 -21.07 4.88
C LEU A 146 -16.05 -20.45 6.05
N ARG A 147 -16.60 -19.25 5.86
CA ARG A 147 -17.44 -18.57 6.85
C ARG A 147 -18.63 -19.41 7.29
N ALA A 148 -19.33 -20.06 6.34
CA ALA A 148 -20.49 -20.88 6.65
C ALA A 148 -20.16 -22.06 7.57
N ASN A 149 -18.93 -22.56 7.51
CA ASN A 149 -18.44 -23.70 8.30
C ASN A 149 -17.63 -23.27 9.55
N THR A 150 -17.47 -21.96 9.78
CA THR A 150 -16.67 -21.43 10.90
C THR A 150 -17.60 -20.92 12.00
N PRO A 151 -17.41 -21.31 13.28
CA PRO A 151 -18.18 -20.75 14.38
C PRO A 151 -18.10 -19.21 14.40
N PRO A 152 -19.19 -18.48 14.69
CA PRO A 152 -19.19 -17.01 14.65
C PRO A 152 -18.08 -16.35 15.49
N ALA A 153 -17.76 -16.94 16.66
CA ALA A 153 -16.70 -16.45 17.55
C ALA A 153 -15.29 -16.56 16.96
N ALA A 154 -15.07 -17.46 15.99
CA ALA A 154 -13.77 -17.67 15.34
C ALA A 154 -13.62 -16.91 14.01
N TRP A 155 -14.72 -16.37 13.44
CA TRP A 155 -14.69 -15.65 12.16
C TRP A 155 -14.27 -14.18 12.32
N GLU A 156 -14.54 -13.58 13.48
CA GLU A 156 -14.26 -12.19 13.89
C GLU A 156 -14.85 -11.06 13.02
N CYS A 157 -15.10 -11.27 11.72
CA CYS A 157 -15.75 -10.26 10.87
C CYS A 157 -17.25 -10.14 11.20
N PRO A 158 -17.78 -8.91 11.35
CA PRO A 158 -19.17 -8.68 11.71
C PRO A 158 -20.11 -8.99 10.53
N PRO A 159 -21.42 -9.15 10.79
CA PRO A 159 -22.40 -9.21 9.73
C PRO A 159 -22.42 -7.91 8.92
N ILE A 160 -22.81 -8.01 7.65
CA ILE A 160 -22.93 -6.88 6.71
C ILE A 160 -23.83 -5.77 7.25
N ARG A 161 -24.92 -6.14 7.93
CA ARG A 161 -25.82 -5.19 8.60
C ARG A 161 -25.57 -5.25 10.10
N ASN A 162 -25.08 -4.15 10.67
CA ASN A 162 -24.93 -3.99 12.10
C ASN A 162 -25.78 -2.78 12.59
N PRO A 163 -26.98 -3.00 13.16
CA PRO A 163 -27.89 -1.94 13.59
C PRO A 163 -27.27 -1.00 14.65
N ARG A 164 -26.36 -1.50 15.48
CA ARG A 164 -25.62 -0.70 16.47
C ARG A 164 -24.81 0.41 15.80
N TRP A 165 -24.22 0.13 14.64
CA TRP A 165 -23.42 1.11 13.89
C TRP A 165 -24.24 2.16 13.20
N GLN A 166 -25.41 1.81 12.66
CA GLN A 166 -26.33 2.80 12.10
C GLN A 166 -26.68 3.85 13.14
N LYS A 167 -27.01 3.39 14.36
CA LYS A 167 -27.28 4.27 15.50
C LYS A 167 -26.08 5.15 15.89
N LEU A 168 -24.88 4.58 16.03
CA LEU A 168 -23.68 5.35 16.37
C LEU A 168 -23.32 6.42 15.32
N ALA A 169 -23.52 6.12 14.03
CA ALA A 169 -23.27 7.04 12.93
C ALA A 169 -24.32 8.17 12.89
N GLU A 170 -25.59 7.85 13.10
CA GLU A 170 -26.68 8.84 13.25
C GLU A 170 -26.46 9.77 14.44
N GLU A 171 -25.89 9.26 15.53
CA GLU A 171 -25.53 10.03 16.73
C GLU A 171 -24.21 10.82 16.58
N GLY A 172 -23.54 10.74 15.42
CA GLY A 172 -22.28 11.43 15.16
C GLY A 172 -21.10 10.94 15.99
N GLN A 173 -21.23 9.80 16.68
CA GLN A 173 -20.20 9.23 17.55
C GLN A 173 -19.10 8.51 16.78
N VAL A 174 -19.37 8.19 15.51
CA VAL A 174 -18.45 7.51 14.60
C VAL A 174 -18.66 8.03 13.17
N ILE A 175 -17.60 8.02 12.37
CA ILE A 175 -17.68 8.44 10.97
C ILE A 175 -18.30 7.29 10.16
N GLY A 176 -19.56 7.43 9.72
CA GLY A 176 -20.17 6.57 8.70
C GLY A 176 -19.46 6.72 7.35
N LEU A 177 -19.84 5.94 6.32
CA LEU A 177 -19.32 6.19 4.96
C LEU A 177 -19.49 7.68 4.62
N THR A 178 -18.40 8.41 4.45
CA THR A 178 -18.45 9.85 4.20
C THR A 178 -19.19 10.11 2.88
N GLU A 179 -19.82 11.29 2.72
CA GLU A 179 -20.46 11.65 1.45
C GLU A 179 -19.48 11.56 0.28
N VAL A 180 -18.20 11.78 0.54
CA VAL A 180 -17.10 11.55 -0.39
C VAL A 180 -16.98 10.09 -0.81
N VAL A 181 -17.00 9.15 0.14
CA VAL A 181 -16.94 7.72 -0.15
C VAL A 181 -18.17 7.30 -0.94
N LYS A 182 -19.35 7.84 -0.62
CA LYS A 182 -20.59 7.59 -1.37
C LYS A 182 -20.54 8.16 -2.79
N GLU A 183 -20.03 9.38 -2.97
CA GLU A 183 -19.88 10.04 -4.27
C GLU A 183 -18.81 9.36 -5.15
N ASN A 184 -17.68 8.95 -4.57
CA ASN A 184 -16.61 8.28 -5.30
C ASN A 184 -16.95 6.82 -5.61
N MET A 185 -17.76 6.13 -4.78
CA MET A 185 -18.35 4.83 -5.13
C MET A 185 -19.22 4.92 -6.38
N LEU A 186 -19.95 6.02 -6.58
CA LEU A 186 -20.80 6.25 -7.76
C LEU A 186 -19.98 6.63 -9.02
N LYS A 187 -18.81 7.27 -8.84
CA LYS A 187 -17.92 7.71 -9.93
C LYS A 187 -16.90 6.65 -10.35
N SER A 188 -16.60 5.70 -9.48
CA SER A 188 -15.73 4.57 -9.78
C SER A 188 -16.44 3.64 -10.78
N SER A 189 -16.13 3.80 -12.06
CA SER A 189 -16.43 2.82 -13.12
C SER A 189 -15.55 1.56 -13.01
N VAL A 190 -15.05 1.24 -11.82
CA VAL A 190 -14.23 0.07 -11.56
C VAL A 190 -15.17 -1.13 -11.63
N PRO A 191 -15.05 -2.01 -12.65
CA PRO A 191 -15.87 -3.20 -12.72
C PRO A 191 -15.61 -4.03 -11.46
N ASP A 192 -16.68 -4.50 -10.82
CA ASP A 192 -16.55 -5.63 -9.91
C ASP A 192 -15.90 -6.77 -10.71
N LYS A 193 -14.80 -7.30 -10.17
CA LYS A 193 -14.19 -8.52 -10.71
C LYS A 193 -15.10 -9.71 -10.45
#